data_AF-A0A538JUQ9-F1
#
_entry.id   AF-A0A538JUQ9-F1
#
_cell.length_a   1.000
_cell.length_b   1.000
_cell.length_c   1.000
_cell.angle_alpha   90.00
_cell.angle_beta   90.00
_cell.angle_gamma   90.00
#
_symmetry.space_group_name_H-M   'P 1'
#
loop_
_entity.id
_entity.type
_entity.pdbx_description
1 polymer ?
#
loop_
_entity_poly.entity_id
_entity_poly.type
_entity_poly.pdbx_seq_one_letter_code
_entity_poly.pdbx_strand_id
1 'polypeptide(L)'
;MSRYKTLRTWAYALVAFGLVSVVSSTLGVISWAIAVNGVWNTLAVIMFGAPIALLLATWPIALGEALRALADIGDAMSFESLTTPSSAPL
;
A
#
# COMPACT_ATOMS: atom_id res chain seq x y z
N MET A 1 6.55 22.69 -13.02
CA MET A 1 6.10 21.28 -13.15
C MET A 1 6.37 20.59 -11.81
N SER A 2 5.33 20.19 -11.06
CA SER A 2 5.49 19.65 -9.69
C SER A 2 6.43 18.43 -9.72
N ARG A 3 7.53 18.52 -8.94
CA ARG A 3 8.55 17.47 -8.82
C ARG A 3 7.99 16.16 -8.23
N TYR A 4 6.79 16.20 -7.64
CA TYR A 4 6.16 15.07 -6.96
C TYR A 4 5.18 14.27 -7.83
N LYS A 5 5.00 14.63 -9.11
CA LYS A 5 4.18 13.85 -10.06
C LYS A 5 4.62 12.39 -10.15
N THR A 6 5.91 12.12 -10.14
CA THR A 6 6.46 10.75 -10.20
C THR A 6 6.04 9.93 -8.98
N LEU A 7 6.13 10.48 -7.76
CA LEU A 7 5.67 9.78 -6.55
C LEU A 7 4.18 9.46 -6.62
N ARG A 8 3.37 10.41 -7.10
CA ARG A 8 1.93 10.22 -7.25
C ARG A 8 1.59 9.13 -8.28
N THR A 9 2.31 9.06 -9.40
CA THR A 9 2.16 7.97 -10.39
C THR A 9 2.55 6.61 -9.80
N TRP A 10 3.66 6.54 -9.05
CA TRP A 10 4.07 5.30 -8.39
C TRP A 10 3.10 4.85 -7.30
N ALA A 11 2.50 5.78 -6.56
CA ALA A 11 1.45 5.47 -5.61
C ALA A 11 0.26 4.77 -6.28
N TYR A 12 -0.22 5.28 -7.42
CA TYR A 12 -1.29 4.61 -8.18
C TYR A 12 -0.88 3.24 -8.70
N ALA A 13 0.35 3.09 -9.19
CA ALA A 13 0.86 1.80 -9.65
C ALA A 13 0.89 0.76 -8.51
N LEU A 14 1.31 1.17 -7.31
CA LEU A 14 1.33 0.31 -6.12
C LEU A 14 -0.07 -0.08 -5.64
N VAL A 15 -1.03 0.84 -5.69
CA VAL A 15 -2.42 0.53 -5.36
C VAL A 15 -3.00 -0.48 -6.37
N ALA A 16 -2.75 -0.28 -7.67
CA ALA A 16 -3.17 -1.23 -8.70
C ALA A 16 -2.54 -2.61 -8.51
N PHE A 17 -1.24 -2.67 -8.23
CA PHE A 17 -0.54 -3.92 -7.92
C PHE A 17 -1.08 -4.57 -6.63
N GLY A 18 -1.41 -3.77 -5.63
CA GLY A 18 -2.01 -4.23 -4.38
C GLY A 18 -3.38 -4.85 -4.58
N LEU A 19 -4.23 -4.29 -5.43
CA LEU A 19 -5.52 -4.89 -5.80
C LEU A 19 -5.32 -6.27 -6.44
N VAL A 20 -4.38 -6.39 -7.38
CA VAL A 20 -4.04 -7.68 -8.01
C VAL A 20 -3.50 -8.66 -6.98
N SER A 21 -2.67 -8.20 -6.04
CA SER A 21 -2.11 -9.02 -4.96
C SER A 21 -3.21 -9.56 -4.03
N VAL A 22 -4.17 -8.72 -3.63
CA VAL A 22 -5.30 -9.14 -2.77
C VAL A 22 -6.17 -10.18 -3.48
N VAL A 23 -6.50 -9.97 -4.75
CA VAL A 23 -7.28 -10.93 -5.54
C VAL A 23 -6.53 -12.27 -5.66
N SER A 24 -5.24 -12.21 -6.02
CA SER A 24 -4.39 -13.40 -6.13
C SER A 24 -4.27 -14.15 -4.81
N SER A 25 -4.06 -13.44 -3.70
CA SER A 25 -3.97 -14.02 -2.36
C SER A 25 -5.28 -14.67 -1.93
N THR A 26 -6.42 -14.03 -2.21
CA THR A 26 -7.75 -14.59 -1.91
C THR A 26 -7.95 -15.92 -2.63
N LEU A 27 -7.62 -15.99 -3.93
CA LEU A 27 -7.69 -17.23 -4.71
C LEU A 27 -6.71 -18.28 -4.17
N GLY A 28 -5.50 -17.87 -3.78
CA GLY A 28 -4.51 -18.75 -3.16
C GLY A 28 -4.99 -19.37 -1.86
N VAL A 29 -5.62 -18.58 -0.98
CA VAL A 29 -6.20 -19.06 0.29
C VAL A 29 -7.33 -20.05 0.04
N ILE A 30 -8.22 -19.77 -0.93
CA ILE A 30 -9.31 -20.69 -1.30
C ILE A 30 -8.71 -22.01 -1.82
N SER A 31 -7.75 -21.93 -2.73
CA SER A 31 -7.05 -23.10 -3.25
C SER A 31 -6.37 -23.90 -2.13
N TRP A 32 -5.76 -23.22 -1.15
CA TRP A 32 -5.09 -23.86 -0.02
C TRP A 32 -6.09 -24.57 0.90
N ALA A 33 -7.22 -23.92 1.22
CA ALA A 33 -8.26 -24.49 2.06
C ALA A 33 -8.86 -25.77 1.46
N ILE A 34 -8.98 -25.85 0.13
CA ILE A 34 -9.47 -27.04 -0.59
C ILE A 34 -8.40 -28.15 -0.66
N ALA A 35 -7.13 -27.78 -0.85
CA ALA A 35 -6.04 -28.74 -0.97
C ALA A 35 -5.68 -29.44 0.34
N VAL A 36 -6.01 -28.82 1.47
CA VAL A 36 -5.72 -29.35 2.80
C VAL A 36 -6.77 -30.39 3.21
N ASN A 37 -6.30 -31.56 3.64
CA ASN A 37 -7.16 -32.62 4.15
C ASN A 37 -7.40 -32.48 5.65
N GLY A 38 -8.66 -32.59 6.05
CA GLY A 38 -9.08 -32.64 7.46
C GLY A 38 -9.59 -31.30 8.00
N VAL A 39 -10.70 -31.37 8.73
CA VAL A 39 -11.46 -30.22 9.23
C VAL A 39 -10.60 -29.26 10.07
N TRP A 40 -9.75 -29.80 10.96
CA TRP A 40 -8.89 -28.98 11.82
C TRP A 40 -7.82 -28.21 11.03
N ASN A 41 -7.27 -28.81 9.97
CA ASN A 41 -6.29 -28.14 9.14
C ASN A 41 -6.95 -27.05 8.28
N THR A 42 -8.12 -27.31 7.70
CA THR A 42 -8.90 -26.29 6.98
C THR A 42 -9.29 -25.13 7.90
N LEU A 43 -9.70 -25.41 9.15
CA LEU A 43 -9.96 -24.37 10.16
C LEU A 43 -8.71 -23.54 10.46
N ALA A 44 -7.54 -24.16 10.60
CA ALA A 44 -6.29 -23.44 10.82
C ALA A 44 -5.93 -22.53 9.64
N VAL A 45 -6.13 -23.01 8.40
CA VAL A 45 -5.94 -22.20 7.18
C VAL A 45 -6.87 -20.99 7.17
N ILE A 46 -8.15 -21.17 7.50
CA ILE A 46 -9.12 -20.08 7.48
C ILE A 46 -8.87 -19.09 8.63
N MET A 47 -8.58 -19.57 9.83
CA MET A 47 -8.44 -18.70 11.01
C MET A 47 -7.09 -17.97 11.10
N PHE A 48 -6.02 -18.55 10.56
CA PHE A 48 -4.68 -17.98 10.66
C PHE A 48 -4.06 -17.74 9.28
N GLY A 49 -4.16 -18.71 8.38
CA GLY A 49 -3.63 -18.59 7.02
C GLY A 49 -4.23 -17.44 6.24
N ALA A 50 -5.56 -17.34 6.21
CA ALA A 50 -6.27 -16.31 5.45
C ALA A 50 -5.98 -14.89 5.96
N PRO A 51 -6.07 -14.57 7.26
CA PRO A 51 -5.74 -13.22 7.75
C PRO A 51 -4.29 -12.83 7.46
N ILE A 52 -3.34 -13.75 7.63
CA ILE A 52 -1.93 -13.48 7.38
C ILE A 52 -1.69 -13.25 5.88
N ALA A 53 -2.22 -14.12 5.02
CA ALA A 53 -2.05 -14.01 3.58
C ALA A 53 -2.70 -12.74 3.01
N LEU A 54 -3.88 -12.36 3.51
CA LEU A 54 -4.55 -11.13 3.11
C LEU A 54 -3.82 -9.90 3.64
N LEU A 55 -3.33 -9.91 4.89
CA LEU A 55 -2.53 -8.82 5.45
C LEU A 55 -1.28 -8.56 4.59
N LEU A 56 -0.54 -9.62 4.25
CA LEU A 56 0.64 -9.50 3.39
C LEU A 56 0.29 -8.99 1.99
N ALA A 57 -0.87 -9.39 1.45
CA ALA A 57 -1.34 -8.93 0.15
C ALA A 57 -1.74 -7.45 0.14
N THR A 58 -2.10 -6.86 1.29
CA THR A 58 -2.40 -5.42 1.40
C THR A 58 -1.16 -4.52 1.41
N TRP A 59 0.04 -5.10 1.57
CA TRP A 59 1.29 -4.33 1.68
C TRP A 59 1.50 -3.33 0.54
N PRO A 60 1.28 -3.66 -0.75
CA PRO A 60 1.49 -2.70 -1.83
C PRO A 60 0.48 -1.53 -1.75
N ILE A 61 -0.74 -1.76 -1.29
CA ILE A 61 -1.75 -0.71 -1.10
C ILE A 61 -1.29 0.25 0.00
N ALA A 62 -0.88 -0.28 1.15
CA ALA A 62 -0.38 0.53 2.26
C ALA A 62 0.84 1.37 1.85
N LEU A 63 1.76 0.78 1.09
CA LEU A 63 2.92 1.50 0.56
C LEU A 63 2.50 2.58 -0.46
N GLY A 64 1.52 2.29 -1.32
CA GLY A 64 0.96 3.25 -2.26
C GLY A 64 0.38 4.48 -1.57
N GLU A 65 -0.42 4.28 -0.52
CA GLU A 65 -0.97 5.38 0.28
C GLU A 65 0.13 6.15 1.04
N ALA A 66 1.15 5.45 1.54
CA ALA A 66 2.31 6.12 2.17
C ALA A 66 3.07 7.02 1.18
N LEU A 67 3.29 6.57 -0.06
CA LEU A 67 3.92 7.39 -1.10
C LEU A 67 3.04 8.58 -1.51
N ARG A 68 1.73 8.38 -1.56
CA ARG A 68 0.78 9.46 -1.84
C ARG A 68 0.84 10.53 -0.76
N ALA A 69 0.78 10.14 0.51
CA ALA A 69 0.91 11.04 1.64
C ALA A 69 2.25 11.81 1.60
N LEU A 70 3.35 11.13 1.26
CA LEU A 70 4.65 11.77 1.13
C LEU A 70 4.70 12.81 -0.01
N ALA A 71 4.05 12.52 -1.14
CA ALA A 71 3.94 13.47 -2.25
C ALA A 71 3.14 14.72 -1.86
N ASP A 72 2.06 14.55 -1.10
CA ASP A 72 1.19 15.66 -0.69
C ASP A 72 1.89 16.55 0.36
N ILE A 73 2.65 15.97 1.30
CA ILE A 73 3.52 16.73 2.23
C ILE A 73 4.63 17.46 1.45
N GLY A 74 5.24 16.80 0.46
CA GLY A 74 6.28 17.38 -0.37
C GLY A 74 5.79 18.60 -1.16
N ASP A 75 4.60 18.51 -1.76
CA ASP A 75 3.95 19.65 -2.42
C ASP A 75 3.73 20.79 -1.40
N ALA A 76 3.16 20.53 -0.21
CA ALA A 76 2.89 21.54 0.82
C ALA A 76 4.16 22.29 1.30
N MET A 77 5.23 21.57 1.61
CA MET A 77 6.51 22.16 2.04
C MET A 77 7.14 23.03 0.94
N SER A 78 6.97 22.63 -0.33
CA SER A 78 7.48 23.42 -1.46
C SER A 78 6.76 24.75 -1.63
N PHE A 79 5.47 24.82 -1.28
CA PHE A 79 4.70 26.07 -1.28
C PHE A 79 5.14 27.00 -0.14
N GLU A 80 5.33 26.49 1.08
CA GLU A 80 5.79 27.27 2.25
C GLU A 80 7.13 27.98 2.01
N SER A 81 8.07 27.29 1.35
CA SER A 81 9.38 27.85 0.99
C SER A 81 9.30 29.01 0.00
N LEU A 82 8.22 29.13 -0.77
CA LEU A 82 8.05 30.21 -1.76
C LEU A 82 7.35 31.44 -1.16
N THR A 83 6.62 31.27 -0.06
CA THR A 83 5.85 32.34 0.59
C THR A 83 6.55 32.97 1.79
N THR A 84 7.65 32.39 2.28
CA THR A 84 8.46 32.96 3.37
C THR A 84 9.56 33.87 2.81
N PRO A 85 9.42 35.21 2.85
CA PRO A 85 10.54 36.09 2.51
C PRO A 85 11.67 35.87 3.52
N SER A 86 12.90 35.68 3.03
CA SER A 86 14.10 35.61 3.85
C SER A 86 14.29 36.93 4.59
N SER A 87 13.73 37.05 5.79
CA SER A 87 14.06 38.12 6.72
C SER A 87 15.41 37.80 7.33
N ALA A 88 16.48 38.02 6.57
CA ALA A 88 17.84 38.05 7.07
C ALA A 88 17.99 39.27 8.01
N PRO A 89 18.37 39.10 9.28
CA PRO A 89 18.75 40.24 10.11
C PRO A 89 20.12 40.76 9.63
N LEU A 90 20.13 41.99 9.11
CA LEU A 90 21.33 42.84 9.00
C LEU A 90 21.70 43.40 10.38
#